data_AF-K2RBA6-F1
#
_entry.id   AF-K2RBA6-F1
#
_cell.length_a   1.000
_cell.length_b   1.000
_cell.length_c   1.000
_cell.angle_alpha   90.00
_cell.angle_beta   90.00
_cell.angle_gamma   90.00
#
_symmetry.space_group_name_H-M   'P 1'
#
loop_
_entity.id
_entity.type
_entity.pdbx_description
1 polymer ?
#
loop_
_entity_poly.entity_id
_entity_poly.type
_entity_poly.pdbx_seq_one_letter_code
_entity_poly.pdbx_strand_id
1 'polypeptide(L)'
;MEPQFLLAKAKDEEIAKKGECGGAVSALFKYLLDQELVDGVLTLTRGDDVYDGIPTLLENSDDLIETCGSLHCAPTMFGDLISKQLADMRLAVSVKPCDAMAIKELEKRHQIDSNAIYKVGLNCGGTVMPITARKMIEMFYDVDPEDVVAEEIDKGKFIIELSDGTHKAVEIDELEEKEYGRRKNCQRCELKIPRNANLACGNWGAEPGWTFIEVVTEKGRELVENARKNGYLEVKTPSEKAIAIREKIEGVMIKLARKFQDKYLEENYPAPNNWDEYWNRCIKCYACRDVCPLCFCKECDLEKDFYADENEITPDPLTFQGVRLSHMSFSCVNCGQCEDVCPMEIPLARIYHRMQKKYKGETGFVAGVSEELPPLYSPEKE
;
A
#
# COMPACT_ATOMS: atom_id res chain seq x y z
N MET A 1 -0.05 21.99 -11.02
CA MET A 1 -0.99 21.58 -12.08
C MET A 1 -2.37 21.50 -11.45
N GLU A 2 -3.40 22.03 -12.11
CA GLU A 2 -4.78 21.84 -11.63
C GLU A 2 -5.18 20.36 -11.68
N PRO A 3 -5.98 19.86 -10.72
CA PRO A 3 -6.38 18.46 -10.72
C PRO A 3 -7.24 18.14 -11.96
N GLN A 4 -6.78 17.18 -12.75
CA GLN A 4 -7.53 16.66 -13.89
C GLN A 4 -8.14 15.31 -13.50
N PHE A 5 -9.47 15.24 -13.56
CA PHE A 5 -10.24 14.04 -13.27
C PHE A 5 -10.86 13.45 -14.54
N LEU A 6 -10.79 12.14 -14.68
CA LEU A 6 -11.27 11.38 -15.83
C LEU A 6 -12.02 10.13 -15.35
N LEU A 7 -13.01 9.70 -16.13
CA LEU A 7 -13.48 8.31 -16.12
C LEU A 7 -12.87 7.62 -17.32
N ALA A 8 -12.24 6.47 -17.11
CA ALA A 8 -11.61 5.68 -18.17
C ALA A 8 -12.09 4.22 -18.19
N LYS A 9 -12.19 3.66 -19.39
CA LYS A 9 -12.53 2.26 -19.63
C LYS A 9 -11.59 1.67 -20.68
N ALA A 10 -11.16 0.43 -20.49
CA ALA A 10 -10.42 -0.34 -21.48
C ALA A 10 -11.28 -0.56 -22.73
N LYS A 11 -10.66 -0.43 -23.90
CA LYS A 11 -11.30 -0.77 -25.18
C LYS A 11 -11.24 -2.26 -25.50
N ASP A 12 -10.25 -2.95 -24.96
CA ASP A 12 -10.20 -4.41 -24.96
C ASP A 12 -11.32 -4.96 -24.07
N GLU A 13 -12.21 -5.75 -24.66
CA GLU A 13 -13.42 -6.25 -23.99
C GLU A 13 -13.08 -7.25 -22.87
N GLU A 14 -12.04 -8.07 -23.03
CA GLU A 14 -11.62 -9.03 -22.01
C GLU A 14 -11.00 -8.30 -20.81
N ILE A 15 -10.15 -7.30 -21.05
CA ILE A 15 -9.61 -6.44 -19.98
C ILE A 15 -10.72 -5.68 -19.28
N ALA A 16 -11.68 -5.12 -20.03
CA ALA A 16 -12.81 -4.40 -19.46
C ALA A 16 -13.71 -5.30 -18.59
N LYS A 17 -13.78 -6.59 -18.91
CA LYS A 17 -14.59 -7.58 -18.17
C LYS A 17 -13.87 -8.14 -16.95
N LYS A 18 -12.58 -8.48 -17.05
CA LYS A 18 -11.79 -9.02 -15.92
C LYS A 18 -11.29 -7.94 -14.94
N GLY A 19 -11.20 -6.68 -15.37
CA GLY A 19 -10.78 -5.60 -14.49
C GLY A 19 -11.79 -5.30 -13.40
N GLU A 20 -11.32 -4.92 -12.22
CA GLU A 20 -12.18 -4.56 -11.07
C GLU A 20 -13.22 -3.48 -11.40
N CYS A 21 -12.82 -2.49 -12.19
CA CYS A 21 -13.66 -1.36 -12.56
C CYS A 21 -13.85 -1.34 -14.08
N GLY A 22 -13.35 -0.32 -14.76
CA GLY A 22 -13.36 -0.26 -16.23
C GLY A 22 -12.14 -0.91 -16.88
N GLY A 23 -11.29 -1.65 -16.14
CA GLY A 23 -10.04 -2.22 -16.68
C GLY A 23 -8.96 -1.21 -17.10
N ALA A 24 -9.10 0.07 -16.72
CA ALA A 24 -8.25 1.13 -17.26
C ALA A 24 -6.77 0.99 -16.86
N VAL A 25 -6.48 0.53 -15.63
CA VAL A 25 -5.09 0.34 -15.16
C VAL A 25 -4.39 -0.74 -15.99
N SER A 26 -5.05 -1.89 -16.20
CA SER A 26 -4.52 -2.94 -17.07
C SER A 26 -4.37 -2.46 -18.50
N ALA A 27 -5.32 -1.71 -19.07
CA ALA A 27 -5.15 -1.14 -20.41
C ALA A 27 -3.95 -0.19 -20.53
N LEU A 28 -3.65 0.61 -19.49
CA LEU A 28 -2.46 1.45 -19.44
C LEU A 28 -1.16 0.62 -19.39
N PHE A 29 -1.15 -0.46 -18.62
CA PHE A 29 0.00 -1.38 -18.57
C PHE A 29 0.20 -2.12 -19.88
N LYS A 30 -0.88 -2.59 -20.53
CA LYS A 30 -0.81 -3.21 -21.86
C LYS A 30 -0.20 -2.25 -22.87
N TYR A 31 -0.66 -1.00 -22.88
CA TYR A 31 -0.10 0.05 -23.71
C TYR A 31 1.41 0.26 -23.47
N LEU A 32 1.85 0.33 -22.21
CA LEU A 32 3.26 0.54 -21.88
C LEU A 32 4.16 -0.61 -22.37
N LEU A 33 3.69 -1.86 -22.26
CA LEU A 33 4.40 -3.05 -22.78
C LEU A 33 4.38 -3.12 -24.31
N ASP A 34 3.22 -2.94 -24.94
CA ASP A 34 3.06 -2.99 -26.41
C ASP A 34 3.90 -1.94 -27.14
N GLN A 35 4.18 -0.82 -26.48
CA GLN A 35 5.01 0.27 -27.01
C GLN A 35 6.47 0.21 -26.53
N GLU A 36 6.87 -0.83 -25.81
CA GLU A 36 8.24 -1.03 -25.28
C GLU A 36 8.75 0.17 -24.43
N LEU A 37 7.81 0.88 -23.78
CA LEU A 37 8.11 2.04 -22.94
C LEU A 37 8.62 1.62 -21.56
N VAL A 38 8.30 0.39 -21.15
CA VAL A 38 8.80 -0.27 -19.95
C VAL A 38 9.32 -1.65 -20.32
N ASP A 39 10.27 -2.16 -19.54
CA ASP A 39 10.81 -3.51 -19.65
C ASP A 39 9.90 -4.53 -18.96
N GLY A 40 9.09 -4.09 -17.99
CA GLY A 40 8.12 -4.95 -17.34
C GLY A 40 7.04 -4.21 -16.54
N VAL A 41 5.97 -4.94 -16.22
CA VAL A 41 4.87 -4.52 -15.34
C VAL A 41 4.94 -5.34 -14.06
N LEU A 42 5.10 -4.68 -12.92
CA LEU A 42 5.06 -5.29 -11.61
C LEU A 42 3.65 -5.16 -11.01
N THR A 43 2.99 -6.29 -10.82
CA THR A 43 1.60 -6.40 -10.35
C THR A 43 1.42 -7.64 -9.46
N LEU A 44 0.18 -8.06 -9.21
CA LEU A 44 -0.16 -9.28 -8.48
C LEU A 44 -0.88 -10.28 -9.37
N THR A 45 -0.57 -11.57 -9.19
CA THR A 45 -1.37 -12.70 -9.70
C THR A 45 -2.04 -13.42 -8.53
N ARG A 46 -3.20 -14.01 -8.78
CA ARG A 46 -3.88 -14.89 -7.82
C ARG A 46 -3.02 -16.13 -7.54
N GLY A 47 -2.89 -16.51 -6.27
CA GLY A 47 -2.27 -17.76 -5.84
C GLY A 47 -3.26 -18.92 -5.88
N ASP A 48 -3.26 -19.73 -4.82
CA ASP A 48 -4.18 -20.87 -4.71
C ASP A 48 -5.65 -20.41 -4.64
N ASP A 49 -5.90 -19.28 -3.96
CA ASP A 49 -7.23 -18.69 -3.80
C ASP A 49 -7.24 -17.15 -3.97
N VAL A 50 -8.40 -16.51 -3.74
CA VAL A 50 -8.59 -15.06 -3.84
C VAL A 50 -7.87 -14.24 -2.75
N TYR A 51 -7.43 -14.89 -1.69
CA TYR A 51 -6.75 -14.25 -0.56
C TYR A 51 -5.23 -14.20 -0.76
N ASP A 52 -4.70 -15.08 -1.62
CA ASP A 52 -3.30 -15.17 -1.96
C ASP A 52 -2.95 -14.31 -3.17
N GLY A 53 -2.10 -13.30 -2.95
CA GLY A 53 -1.54 -12.50 -4.04
C GLY A 53 -0.04 -12.67 -4.13
N ILE A 54 0.42 -13.06 -5.31
CA ILE A 54 1.82 -13.30 -5.64
C ILE A 54 2.34 -12.08 -6.43
N PRO A 55 3.38 -11.39 -5.95
CA PRO A 55 4.10 -10.41 -6.76
C PRO A 55 4.60 -11.01 -8.07
N THR A 56 4.18 -10.44 -9.19
CA THR A 56 4.46 -10.95 -10.53
C THR A 56 5.03 -9.84 -11.40
N LEU A 57 6.16 -10.13 -12.04
CA LEU A 57 6.74 -9.31 -13.10
C LEU A 57 6.29 -9.88 -14.45
N LEU A 58 5.58 -9.07 -15.23
CA LEU A 58 5.16 -9.41 -16.58
C LEU A 58 5.98 -8.62 -17.60
N GLU A 59 6.57 -9.32 -18.56
CA GLU A 59 7.32 -8.73 -19.67
C GLU A 59 6.56 -8.81 -20.99
N ASN A 60 5.50 -9.63 -21.05
CA ASN A 60 4.61 -9.75 -22.21
C ASN A 60 3.22 -9.19 -21.88
N SER A 61 2.69 -8.36 -22.78
CA SER A 61 1.41 -7.69 -22.61
C SER A 61 0.21 -8.64 -22.73
N ASP A 62 0.38 -9.80 -23.37
CA ASP A 62 -0.66 -10.81 -23.51
C ASP A 62 -0.95 -11.53 -22.18
N ASP A 63 0.03 -11.61 -21.28
CA ASP A 63 -0.11 -12.25 -19.97
C ASP A 63 -0.83 -11.35 -18.94
N LEU A 64 -1.00 -10.07 -19.27
CA LEU A 64 -1.55 -9.07 -18.34
C LEU A 64 -2.98 -9.39 -17.90
N ILE A 65 -3.75 -10.03 -18.78
CA ILE A 65 -5.15 -10.40 -18.53
C ILE A 65 -5.30 -11.33 -17.32
N GLU A 66 -4.26 -12.11 -16.98
CA GLU A 66 -4.24 -13.02 -15.83
C GLU A 66 -3.96 -12.31 -14.49
N THR A 67 -3.69 -11.01 -14.52
CA THR A 67 -3.40 -10.17 -13.34
C THR A 67 -4.45 -9.09 -13.11
N CYS A 68 -5.53 -9.11 -13.90
CA CYS A 68 -6.66 -8.19 -13.75
C CYS A 68 -7.48 -8.51 -12.49
N GLY A 69 -8.05 -7.46 -11.89
CA GLY A 69 -8.85 -7.54 -10.68
C GLY A 69 -8.11 -7.04 -9.44
N SER A 70 -8.76 -7.11 -8.29
CA SER A 70 -8.19 -6.70 -7.01
C SER A 70 -7.92 -7.88 -6.10
N LEU A 71 -6.86 -7.78 -5.31
CA LEU A 71 -6.55 -8.68 -4.21
C LEU A 71 -6.36 -7.84 -2.94
N HIS A 72 -7.40 -7.75 -2.12
CA HIS A 72 -7.41 -6.93 -0.90
C HIS A 72 -6.67 -7.61 0.26
N CYS A 73 -6.28 -8.87 0.12
CA CYS A 73 -5.55 -9.61 1.17
C CYS A 73 -4.02 -9.54 1.06
N ALA A 74 -3.50 -9.23 -0.13
CA ALA A 74 -2.06 -9.25 -0.41
C ALA A 74 -1.33 -7.93 -0.08
N PRO A 75 -0.26 -7.96 0.75
CA PRO A 75 0.76 -6.93 0.75
C PRO A 75 1.69 -7.11 -0.46
N THR A 76 2.09 -6.02 -1.08
CA THR A 76 2.82 -5.99 -2.37
C THR A 76 4.33 -5.85 -2.17
N MET A 77 4.76 -5.01 -1.22
CA MET A 77 6.18 -4.78 -0.89
C MET A 77 7.05 -4.30 -2.07
N PHE A 78 6.45 -3.63 -3.06
CA PHE A 78 7.12 -3.35 -4.33
C PHE A 78 8.37 -2.47 -4.22
N GLY A 79 8.43 -1.53 -3.27
CA GLY A 79 9.65 -0.73 -3.06
C GLY A 79 10.89 -1.57 -2.74
N ASP A 80 10.73 -2.61 -1.92
CA ASP A 80 11.83 -3.52 -1.55
C ASP A 80 12.28 -4.35 -2.75
N LEU A 81 11.31 -4.95 -3.46
CA LEU A 81 11.57 -5.78 -4.63
C LEU A 81 12.27 -4.98 -5.74
N ILE A 82 11.77 -3.77 -6.03
CA ILE A 82 12.36 -2.91 -7.06
C ILE A 82 13.80 -2.53 -6.69
N SER A 83 14.02 -1.98 -5.49
CA SER A 83 15.34 -1.49 -5.10
C SER A 83 16.40 -2.58 -4.99
N LYS A 84 16.02 -3.81 -4.60
CA LYS A 84 16.97 -4.92 -4.41
C LYS A 84 17.17 -5.78 -5.66
N GLN A 85 16.14 -5.96 -6.48
CA GLN A 85 16.14 -6.97 -7.55
C GLN A 85 15.91 -6.41 -8.95
N LEU A 86 15.27 -5.24 -9.08
CA LEU A 86 14.81 -4.71 -10.37
C LEU A 86 15.26 -3.25 -10.62
N ALA A 87 16.33 -2.80 -9.94
CA ALA A 87 16.75 -1.40 -9.95
C ALA A 87 17.18 -0.89 -11.34
N ASP A 88 17.60 -1.80 -12.22
CA ASP A 88 18.07 -1.49 -13.58
C ASP A 88 16.95 -1.54 -14.64
N MET A 89 15.70 -1.84 -14.26
CA MET A 89 14.56 -1.95 -15.18
C MET A 89 13.72 -0.68 -15.23
N ARG A 90 13.18 -0.37 -16.42
CA ARG A 90 12.06 0.56 -16.59
C ARG A 90 10.78 -0.21 -16.28
N LEU A 91 10.02 0.21 -15.28
CA LEU A 91 8.86 -0.55 -14.81
C LEU A 91 7.59 0.28 -14.81
N ALA A 92 6.46 -0.38 -15.07
CA ALA A 92 5.16 0.10 -14.62
C ALA A 92 4.73 -0.70 -13.39
N VAL A 93 4.18 -0.03 -12.39
CA VAL A 93 3.90 -0.65 -11.09
C VAL A 93 2.52 -0.23 -10.59
N SER A 94 1.69 -1.21 -10.20
CA SER A 94 0.41 -0.96 -9.52
C SER A 94 0.66 -0.71 -8.04
N VAL A 95 0.55 0.54 -7.59
CA VAL A 95 0.95 0.90 -6.21
C VAL A 95 -0.24 1.15 -5.32
N LYS A 96 -0.29 0.48 -4.15
CA LYS A 96 -1.11 0.97 -3.03
C LYS A 96 -0.42 2.21 -2.44
N PRO A 97 -1.12 3.07 -1.66
CA PRO A 97 -0.52 4.27 -1.09
C PRO A 97 0.78 4.02 -0.31
N CYS A 98 0.86 2.92 0.44
CA CYS A 98 2.08 2.55 1.17
C CYS A 98 3.25 2.16 0.26
N ASP A 99 3.00 1.54 -0.90
CA ASP A 99 4.04 1.24 -1.89
C ASP A 99 4.55 2.52 -2.53
N ALA A 100 3.64 3.41 -2.93
CA ALA A 100 3.99 4.71 -3.50
C ALA A 100 4.83 5.53 -2.51
N MET A 101 4.48 5.50 -1.22
CA MET A 101 5.26 6.16 -0.16
C MET A 101 6.64 5.54 0.01
N ALA A 102 6.75 4.21 0.03
CA ALA A 102 8.03 3.52 0.17
C ALA A 102 8.96 3.78 -1.03
N ILE A 103 8.43 3.67 -2.25
CA ILE A 103 9.15 3.97 -3.49
C ILE A 103 9.62 5.43 -3.48
N LYS A 104 8.76 6.39 -3.07
CA LYS A 104 9.15 7.81 -2.96
C LYS A 104 10.31 8.01 -1.97
N GLU A 105 10.29 7.37 -0.81
CA GLU A 105 11.40 7.47 0.16
C GLU A 105 12.70 6.86 -0.38
N LEU A 106 12.62 5.82 -1.21
CA LEU A 106 13.75 5.18 -1.89
C LEU A 106 14.30 6.03 -3.05
N GLU A 107 13.43 6.68 -3.82
CA GLU A 107 13.78 7.63 -4.88
C GLU A 107 14.63 8.78 -4.33
N LYS A 108 14.21 9.37 -3.20
CA LYS A 108 14.94 10.46 -2.52
C LYS A 108 16.34 10.06 -2.03
N ARG A 109 16.59 8.76 -1.95
CA ARG A 109 17.85 8.16 -1.49
C ARG A 109 18.61 7.49 -2.62
N HIS A 110 18.19 7.75 -3.86
CA HIS A 110 18.82 7.22 -5.08
C HIS A 110 18.88 5.69 -5.11
N GLN A 111 17.92 5.02 -4.46
CA GLN A 111 17.79 3.56 -4.52
C GLN A 111 16.87 3.11 -5.67
N ILE A 112 16.07 4.02 -6.20
CA ILE A 112 15.18 3.82 -7.35
C ILE A 112 15.27 5.08 -8.22
N ASP A 113 15.45 4.93 -9.54
CA ASP A 113 15.32 6.04 -10.48
C ASP A 113 13.84 6.36 -10.74
N SER A 114 13.39 7.53 -10.30
CA SER A 114 11.99 7.97 -10.48
C SER A 114 11.60 8.12 -11.96
N ASN A 115 12.56 8.33 -12.86
CA ASN A 115 12.30 8.40 -14.30
C ASN A 115 12.02 7.03 -14.91
N ALA A 116 12.60 5.97 -14.36
CA ALA A 116 12.42 4.60 -14.82
C ALA A 116 11.06 3.99 -14.42
N ILE A 117 10.36 4.56 -13.43
CA ILE A 117 9.16 3.96 -12.86
C ILE A 117 7.88 4.74 -13.22
N TYR A 118 6.88 4.04 -13.77
CA TYR A 118 5.49 4.50 -13.86
C TYR A 118 4.69 3.97 -12.67
N LYS A 119 4.36 4.84 -11.72
CA LYS A 119 3.52 4.53 -10.56
C LYS A 119 2.06 4.77 -10.91
N VAL A 120 1.29 3.70 -11.14
CA VAL A 120 -0.17 3.78 -11.32
C VAL A 120 -0.83 3.40 -10.01
N GLY A 121 -1.27 4.40 -9.26
CA GLY A 121 -1.76 4.23 -7.90
C GLY A 121 -3.21 3.76 -7.84
N LEU A 122 -3.52 2.93 -6.84
CA LEU A 122 -4.87 2.45 -6.56
C LEU A 122 -5.39 3.04 -5.24
N ASN A 123 -6.61 3.60 -5.23
CA ASN A 123 -7.22 4.05 -3.98
C ASN A 123 -7.39 2.87 -3.02
N CYS A 124 -7.06 3.05 -1.74
CA CYS A 124 -6.98 1.94 -0.81
C CYS A 124 -7.65 2.27 0.53
N GLY A 125 -8.62 1.44 0.92
CA GLY A 125 -9.26 1.51 2.24
C GLY A 125 -8.48 0.78 3.34
N GLY A 126 -7.56 -0.10 2.94
CA GLY A 126 -6.79 -1.01 3.78
C GLY A 126 -6.76 -2.41 3.18
N THR A 127 -6.05 -3.31 3.83
CA THR A 127 -5.92 -4.71 3.39
C THR A 127 -6.20 -5.64 4.57
N VAL A 128 -6.56 -6.89 4.31
CA VAL A 128 -6.87 -7.91 5.33
C VAL A 128 -5.78 -9.00 5.32
N MET A 129 -5.41 -9.57 6.47
CA MET A 129 -4.47 -10.70 6.48
C MET A 129 -5.14 -11.95 5.88
N PRO A 130 -4.51 -12.73 4.99
CA PRO A 130 -5.16 -13.87 4.33
C PRO A 130 -5.84 -14.85 5.29
N ILE A 131 -5.13 -15.31 6.33
CA ILE A 131 -5.70 -16.21 7.35
C ILE A 131 -6.83 -15.55 8.15
N THR A 132 -6.74 -14.24 8.41
CA THR A 132 -7.82 -13.49 9.06
C THR A 132 -9.04 -13.39 8.15
N ALA A 133 -8.84 -13.19 6.84
CA ALA A 133 -9.92 -13.18 5.86
C ALA A 133 -10.62 -14.54 5.81
N ARG A 134 -9.88 -15.64 5.70
CA ARG A 134 -10.47 -16.98 5.71
C ARG A 134 -11.31 -17.25 6.97
N LYS A 135 -10.77 -16.95 8.16
CA LYS A 135 -11.51 -17.06 9.43
C LYS A 135 -12.77 -16.18 9.46
N MET A 136 -12.69 -14.96 8.94
CA MET A 136 -13.86 -14.06 8.96
C MET A 136 -14.96 -14.55 8.02
N ILE A 137 -14.60 -15.18 6.90
CA ILE A 137 -15.54 -15.79 5.94
C ILE A 137 -16.30 -16.94 6.60
N GLU A 138 -15.58 -17.87 7.23
CA GLU A 138 -16.20 -18.97 7.98
C GLU A 138 -17.14 -18.45 9.07
N MET A 139 -16.66 -17.50 9.89
CA MET A 139 -17.37 -17.10 11.10
C MET A 139 -18.52 -16.12 10.89
N PHE A 140 -18.40 -15.19 9.94
CA PHE A 140 -19.37 -14.10 9.75
C PHE A 140 -20.23 -14.27 8.51
N TYR A 141 -19.81 -15.10 7.55
CA TYR A 141 -20.55 -15.33 6.31
C TYR A 141 -21.17 -16.72 6.27
N ASP A 142 -20.73 -17.65 7.14
CA ASP A 142 -21.14 -19.06 7.13
C ASP A 142 -20.92 -19.65 5.72
N VAL A 143 -19.67 -19.56 5.26
CA VAL A 143 -19.18 -19.94 3.93
C VAL A 143 -17.83 -20.62 4.09
N ASP A 144 -17.57 -21.67 3.31
CA ASP A 144 -16.22 -22.21 3.14
C ASP A 144 -15.38 -21.22 2.32
N PRO A 145 -14.23 -20.72 2.82
CA PRO A 145 -13.38 -19.78 2.09
C PRO A 145 -12.96 -20.27 0.70
N GLU A 146 -12.91 -21.58 0.47
CA GLU A 146 -12.60 -22.18 -0.84
C GLU A 146 -13.68 -21.92 -1.90
N ASP A 147 -14.92 -21.65 -1.48
CA ASP A 147 -16.04 -21.39 -2.41
C ASP A 147 -16.08 -19.93 -2.90
N VAL A 148 -15.21 -19.06 -2.39
CA VAL A 148 -15.15 -17.64 -2.74
C VAL A 148 -14.34 -17.42 -4.02
N VAL A 149 -14.99 -16.90 -5.06
CA VAL A 149 -14.38 -16.71 -6.39
C VAL A 149 -13.92 -15.27 -6.65
N ALA A 150 -14.50 -14.30 -5.94
CA ALA A 150 -14.13 -12.90 -5.96
C ALA A 150 -14.47 -12.20 -4.63
N GLU A 151 -13.79 -11.09 -4.37
CA GLU A 151 -14.02 -10.23 -3.21
C GLU A 151 -13.91 -8.76 -3.59
N GLU A 152 -14.73 -7.91 -2.97
CA GLU A 152 -14.75 -6.47 -3.20
C GLU A 152 -14.94 -5.73 -1.87
N ILE A 153 -14.31 -4.55 -1.75
CA ILE A 153 -14.63 -3.59 -0.69
C ILE A 153 -15.35 -2.39 -1.30
N ASP A 154 -16.67 -2.33 -1.11
CA ASP A 154 -17.51 -1.21 -1.54
C ASP A 154 -18.43 -0.73 -0.41
N LYS A 155 -18.63 0.60 -0.35
CA LYS A 155 -19.54 1.27 0.60
C LYS A 155 -19.39 0.86 2.08
N GLY A 156 -18.18 0.52 2.52
CA GLY A 156 -17.90 0.12 3.91
C GLY A 156 -18.15 -1.35 4.22
N LYS A 157 -18.53 -2.15 3.21
CA LYS A 157 -18.74 -3.58 3.33
C LYS A 157 -17.59 -4.35 2.72
N PHE A 158 -17.28 -5.50 3.31
CA PHE A 158 -16.51 -6.55 2.65
C PHE A 158 -17.51 -7.48 1.98
N ILE A 159 -17.41 -7.62 0.67
CA ILE A 159 -18.36 -8.34 -0.19
C ILE A 159 -17.63 -9.54 -0.77
N ILE A 160 -18.27 -10.70 -0.73
CA ILE A 160 -17.79 -11.91 -1.39
C ILE A 160 -18.77 -12.38 -2.44
N GLU A 161 -18.23 -12.97 -3.49
CA GLU A 161 -18.96 -13.68 -4.53
C GLU A 161 -18.62 -15.17 -4.47
N LEU A 162 -19.65 -16.00 -4.53
CA LEU A 162 -19.53 -17.46 -4.56
C LEU A 162 -19.61 -17.99 -5.99
N SER A 163 -19.16 -19.23 -6.19
CA SER A 163 -19.18 -19.90 -7.50
C SER A 163 -20.57 -20.01 -8.15
N ASP A 164 -21.65 -19.94 -7.37
CA ASP A 164 -23.03 -19.93 -7.85
C ASP A 164 -23.56 -18.53 -8.23
N GLY A 165 -22.72 -17.49 -8.08
CA GLY A 165 -23.05 -16.08 -8.33
C GLY A 165 -23.74 -15.38 -7.16
N THR A 166 -23.89 -16.05 -6.00
CA THR A 166 -24.44 -15.42 -4.80
C THR A 166 -23.44 -14.45 -4.20
N HIS A 167 -23.93 -13.28 -3.77
CA HIS A 167 -23.14 -12.30 -3.02
C HIS A 167 -23.55 -12.26 -1.55
N LYS A 168 -22.55 -12.23 -0.66
CA LYS A 168 -22.74 -11.95 0.78
C LYS A 168 -21.88 -10.76 1.19
N ALA A 169 -22.33 -9.98 2.16
CA ALA A 169 -21.63 -8.77 2.59
C ALA A 169 -21.77 -8.55 4.10
N VAL A 170 -20.66 -8.18 4.75
CA VAL A 170 -20.61 -7.78 6.16
C VAL A 170 -19.96 -6.40 6.28
N GLU A 171 -20.43 -5.59 7.23
CA GLU A 171 -19.85 -4.27 7.50
C GLU A 171 -18.43 -4.41 8.05
N ILE A 172 -17.48 -3.65 7.51
CA ILE A 172 -16.08 -3.70 7.96
C ILE A 172 -15.96 -3.25 9.41
N ASP A 173 -16.73 -2.26 9.84
CA ASP A 173 -16.70 -1.78 11.22
C ASP A 173 -17.10 -2.88 12.21
N GLU A 174 -18.05 -3.76 11.86
CA GLU A 174 -18.44 -4.91 12.69
C GLU A 174 -17.30 -5.94 12.80
N LEU A 175 -16.59 -6.19 11.70
CA LEU A 175 -15.42 -7.07 11.70
C LEU A 175 -14.31 -6.49 12.59
N GLU A 176 -14.04 -5.18 12.47
CA GLU A 176 -12.99 -4.50 13.23
C GLU A 176 -13.27 -4.43 14.74
N GLU A 177 -14.53 -4.27 15.14
CA GLU A 177 -14.96 -4.33 16.54
C GLU A 177 -14.69 -5.69 17.18
N LYS A 178 -14.66 -6.75 16.38
CA LYS A 178 -14.38 -8.14 16.80
C LYS A 178 -12.91 -8.52 16.60
N GLU A 179 -12.02 -7.55 16.39
CA GLU A 179 -10.58 -7.72 16.11
C GLU A 179 -10.28 -8.48 14.80
N TYR A 180 -11.21 -8.50 13.84
CA TYR A 180 -11.02 -8.93 12.45
C TYR A 180 -10.90 -7.72 11.51
N GLY A 181 -11.05 -7.95 10.20
CA GLY A 181 -11.06 -6.88 9.20
C GLY A 181 -9.65 -6.41 8.82
N ARG A 182 -9.50 -5.10 8.61
CA ARG A 182 -8.26 -4.56 8.04
C ARG A 182 -7.08 -4.69 9.00
N ARG A 183 -5.87 -4.83 8.45
CA ARG A 183 -4.62 -4.76 9.21
C ARG A 183 -4.61 -3.50 10.09
N LYS A 184 -4.13 -3.64 11.32
CA LYS A 184 -4.12 -2.57 12.33
C LYS A 184 -3.38 -1.32 11.83
N ASN A 185 -2.31 -1.47 11.05
CA ASN A 185 -1.60 -0.34 10.45
C ASN A 185 -2.41 0.36 9.35
N CYS A 186 -3.13 -0.40 8.51
CA CYS A 186 -4.01 0.16 7.48
C CYS A 186 -5.14 1.02 8.06
N GLN A 187 -5.68 0.61 9.21
CA GLN A 187 -6.69 1.39 9.95
C GLN A 187 -6.20 2.80 10.30
N ARG A 188 -4.88 3.01 10.46
CA ARG A 188 -4.29 4.30 10.85
C ARG A 188 -3.76 5.15 9.70
N CYS A 189 -3.78 4.63 8.47
CA CYS A 189 -3.23 5.33 7.31
C CYS A 189 -4.13 6.48 6.86
N GLU A 190 -3.62 7.70 6.72
CA GLU A 190 -4.38 8.85 6.19
C GLU A 190 -4.29 9.00 4.66
N LEU A 191 -3.28 8.40 4.01
CA LEU A 191 -3.16 8.46 2.55
C LEU A 191 -4.04 7.39 1.91
N LYS A 192 -5.18 7.81 1.36
CA LYS A 192 -6.18 6.91 0.77
C LYS A 192 -6.15 6.93 -0.75
N ILE A 193 -6.10 8.14 -1.32
CA ILE A 193 -5.86 8.36 -2.75
C ILE A 193 -4.35 8.61 -2.93
N PRO A 194 -3.64 7.79 -3.73
CA PRO A 194 -2.18 7.86 -3.86
C PRO A 194 -1.74 9.04 -4.74
N ARG A 195 -1.92 10.28 -4.25
CA ARG A 195 -1.47 11.53 -4.91
C ARG A 195 0.05 11.72 -4.90
N ASN A 196 0.81 10.70 -4.51
CA ASN A 196 2.26 10.58 -4.63
C ASN A 196 2.68 9.61 -5.76
N ALA A 197 1.74 9.11 -6.55
CA ALA A 197 1.95 8.33 -7.77
C ALA A 197 1.86 9.22 -9.02
N ASN A 198 2.01 8.64 -10.23
CA ASN A 198 1.80 9.39 -11.48
C ASN A 198 0.32 9.59 -11.79
N LEU A 199 -0.49 8.59 -11.47
CA LEU A 199 -1.95 8.54 -11.58
C LEU A 199 -2.54 7.97 -10.29
N ALA A 200 -3.72 8.42 -9.90
CA ALA A 200 -4.48 7.84 -8.80
C ALA A 200 -5.83 7.33 -9.29
N CYS A 201 -5.95 6.02 -9.36
CA CYS A 201 -7.04 5.28 -9.99
C CYS A 201 -7.91 4.55 -8.94
N GLY A 202 -9.16 4.23 -9.29
CA GLY A 202 -9.97 3.26 -8.56
C GLY A 202 -11.48 3.48 -8.67
N ASN A 203 -12.23 2.85 -7.78
CA ASN A 203 -13.70 2.83 -7.78
C ASN A 203 -14.36 4.05 -7.10
N TRP A 204 -13.64 4.84 -6.31
CA TRP A 204 -14.26 5.94 -5.56
C TRP A 204 -14.70 7.08 -6.47
N GLY A 205 -16.02 7.25 -6.58
CA GLY A 205 -16.66 8.19 -7.50
C GLY A 205 -16.81 7.66 -8.93
N ALA A 206 -16.39 6.43 -9.20
CA ALA A 206 -16.50 5.84 -10.52
C ALA A 206 -17.95 5.47 -10.86
N GLU A 207 -18.29 5.57 -12.15
CA GLU A 207 -19.54 5.02 -12.67
C GLU A 207 -19.38 3.51 -12.96
N PRO A 208 -20.46 2.70 -12.94
CA PRO A 208 -20.37 1.27 -13.25
C PRO A 208 -19.66 1.00 -14.59
N GLY A 209 -18.65 0.12 -14.57
CA GLY A 209 -17.83 -0.20 -15.75
C GLY A 209 -16.81 0.88 -16.15
N TRP A 210 -16.58 1.88 -15.30
CA TRP A 210 -15.54 2.91 -15.49
C TRP A 210 -14.58 2.91 -14.32
N THR A 211 -13.34 3.34 -14.56
CA THR A 211 -12.33 3.59 -13.54
C THR A 211 -12.20 5.10 -13.36
N PHE A 212 -12.27 5.60 -12.12
CA PHE A 212 -11.98 7.00 -11.84
C PHE A 212 -10.46 7.21 -11.84
N ILE A 213 -9.95 8.16 -12.62
CA ILE A 213 -8.53 8.51 -12.69
C ILE A 213 -8.35 9.97 -12.31
N GLU A 214 -7.48 10.23 -11.36
CA GLU A 214 -6.92 11.54 -11.06
C GLU A 214 -5.49 11.60 -11.61
N VAL A 215 -5.23 12.56 -12.49
CA VAL A 215 -3.91 12.77 -13.09
C VAL A 215 -3.08 13.63 -12.15
N VAL A 216 -1.98 13.06 -11.65
CA VAL A 216 -1.17 13.69 -10.58
C VAL A 216 0.08 14.36 -11.13
N THR A 217 0.68 13.79 -12.17
CA THR A 217 1.95 14.28 -12.76
C THR A 217 1.85 14.44 -14.27
N GLU A 218 2.76 15.21 -14.86
CA GLU A 218 2.96 15.33 -16.31
C GLU A 218 3.10 13.95 -16.98
N LYS A 219 4.00 13.10 -16.45
CA LYS A 219 4.23 11.72 -16.90
C LYS A 219 2.95 10.87 -16.88
N GLY A 220 2.08 11.09 -15.90
CA GLY A 220 0.77 10.44 -15.83
C GLY A 220 -0.19 10.95 -16.91
N ARG A 221 -0.20 12.26 -17.18
CA ARG A 221 -1.05 12.85 -18.22
C ARG A 221 -0.69 12.33 -19.59
N GLU A 222 0.59 12.36 -19.93
CA GLU A 222 1.11 11.85 -21.20
C GLU A 222 0.77 10.37 -21.39
N LEU A 223 0.88 9.57 -20.33
CA LEU A 223 0.49 8.16 -20.35
C LEU A 223 -0.99 7.98 -20.74
N VAL A 224 -1.92 8.67 -20.08
CA VAL A 224 -3.36 8.55 -20.37
C VAL A 224 -3.69 9.06 -21.78
N GLU A 225 -3.13 10.21 -22.17
CA GLU A 225 -3.40 10.82 -23.47
C GLU A 225 -2.90 9.96 -24.63
N ASN A 226 -1.70 9.39 -24.50
CA ASN A 226 -1.12 8.53 -25.52
C ASN A 226 -1.82 7.17 -25.59
N ALA A 227 -2.15 6.55 -24.45
CA ALA A 227 -2.92 5.31 -24.42
C ALA A 227 -4.32 5.50 -25.07
N ARG A 228 -4.99 6.63 -24.80
CA ARG A 228 -6.25 6.99 -25.46
C ARG A 228 -6.07 7.16 -26.97
N LYS A 229 -5.06 7.92 -27.40
CA LYS A 229 -4.78 8.20 -28.82
C LYS A 229 -4.48 6.92 -29.60
N ASN A 230 -3.78 5.98 -28.98
CA ASN A 230 -3.45 4.67 -29.55
C ASN A 230 -4.58 3.63 -29.40
N GLY A 231 -5.74 4.00 -28.87
CA GLY A 231 -6.93 3.15 -28.87
C GLY A 231 -7.00 2.10 -27.76
N TYR A 232 -6.24 2.26 -26.67
CA TYR A 232 -6.32 1.38 -25.49
C TYR A 232 -7.42 1.79 -24.52
N LEU A 233 -7.75 3.08 -24.50
CA LEU A 233 -8.73 3.66 -23.57
C LEU A 233 -9.85 4.42 -24.27
N GLU A 234 -11.03 4.30 -23.70
CA GLU A 234 -12.11 5.28 -23.79
C GLU A 234 -12.06 6.17 -22.54
N VAL A 235 -12.24 7.48 -22.69
CA VAL A 235 -12.27 8.42 -21.56
C VAL A 235 -13.43 9.40 -21.68
N LYS A 236 -13.98 9.82 -20.54
CA LYS A 236 -14.96 10.90 -20.43
C LYS A 236 -14.74 11.71 -19.17
N THR A 237 -15.32 12.90 -19.11
CA THR A 237 -15.27 13.74 -17.90
C THR A 237 -16.24 13.20 -16.85
N PRO A 238 -15.83 13.04 -15.58
CA PRO A 238 -16.74 12.70 -14.50
C PRO A 238 -17.73 13.84 -14.23
N SER A 239 -18.92 13.51 -13.75
CA SER A 239 -19.86 14.51 -13.25
C SER A 239 -19.36 15.17 -11.95
N GLU A 240 -19.84 16.39 -11.65
CA GLU A 240 -19.57 17.04 -10.35
C GLU A 240 -19.97 16.15 -9.17
N LYS A 241 -21.06 15.39 -9.32
CA LYS A 241 -21.53 14.43 -8.32
C LYS A 241 -20.52 13.30 -8.09
N ALA A 242 -19.90 12.77 -9.16
CA ALA A 242 -18.87 11.73 -9.06
C ALA A 242 -17.64 12.24 -8.30
N ILE A 243 -17.18 13.46 -8.60
CA ILE A 243 -16.06 14.11 -7.91
C ILE A 243 -16.41 14.30 -6.41
N ALA A 244 -17.59 14.83 -6.11
CA ALA A 244 -18.04 15.03 -4.72
C ALA A 244 -18.17 13.71 -3.94
N ILE A 245 -18.57 12.61 -4.60
CA ILE A 245 -18.60 11.28 -3.96
C ILE A 245 -17.19 10.82 -3.60
N ARG A 246 -16.22 10.96 -4.52
CA ARG A 246 -14.82 10.60 -4.28
C ARG A 246 -14.25 11.35 -3.08
N GLU A 247 -14.42 12.67 -3.04
CA GLU A 247 -13.98 13.52 -1.93
C GLU A 247 -14.64 13.13 -0.60
N LYS A 248 -15.95 12.85 -0.63
CA LYS A 248 -16.70 12.42 0.55
C LYS A 248 -16.18 11.10 1.10
N ILE A 249 -15.96 10.10 0.25
CA ILE A 249 -15.44 8.78 0.66
C ILE A 249 -14.05 8.93 1.28
N GLU A 250 -13.14 9.65 0.61
CA GLU A 250 -11.81 9.93 1.14
C GLU A 250 -11.88 10.62 2.51
N GLY A 251 -12.72 11.65 2.65
CA GLY A 251 -12.89 12.39 3.89
C GLY A 251 -13.41 11.52 5.04
N VAL A 252 -14.33 10.59 4.79
CA VAL A 252 -14.79 9.62 5.79
C VAL A 252 -13.65 8.68 6.20
N MET A 253 -12.89 8.17 5.22
CA MET A 253 -11.79 7.24 5.46
C MET A 253 -10.62 7.87 6.23
N ILE A 254 -10.33 9.16 6.00
CA ILE A 254 -9.35 9.93 6.77
C ILE A 254 -9.82 10.16 8.20
N LYS A 255 -11.10 10.51 8.40
CA LYS A 255 -11.68 10.68 9.76
C LYS A 255 -11.60 9.38 10.57
N LEU A 256 -11.94 8.25 9.95
CA LEU A 256 -11.80 6.93 10.57
C LEU A 256 -10.35 6.64 10.92
N ALA A 257 -9.41 6.96 10.02
CA ALA A 257 -7.99 6.79 10.27
C ALA A 257 -7.50 7.56 11.49
N ARG A 258 -7.94 8.82 11.64
CA ARG A 258 -7.60 9.66 12.81
C ARG A 258 -8.15 9.09 14.11
N LYS A 259 -9.40 8.60 14.12
CA LYS A 259 -9.98 7.89 15.28
C LYS A 259 -9.11 6.70 15.72
N PHE A 260 -8.65 5.89 14.77
CA PHE A 260 -7.76 4.77 15.06
C PHE A 260 -6.34 5.19 15.46
N GLN A 261 -5.84 6.31 14.94
CA GLN A 261 -4.60 6.88 15.43
C GLN A 261 -4.72 7.33 16.88
N ASP A 262 -5.80 8.00 17.27
CA ASP A 262 -5.99 8.42 18.66
C ASP A 262 -6.06 7.18 19.59
N LYS A 263 -6.86 6.17 19.21
CA LYS A 263 -6.97 4.90 19.93
C LYS A 263 -5.62 4.20 20.09
N TYR A 264 -4.82 4.08 19.04
CA TYR A 264 -3.62 3.21 19.05
C TYR A 264 -2.29 3.93 19.27
N LEU A 265 -2.21 5.23 18.99
CA LEU A 265 -0.99 6.02 19.14
C LEU A 265 -1.01 6.91 20.38
N GLU A 266 -2.18 7.18 20.97
CA GLU A 266 -2.27 7.95 22.22
C GLU A 266 -2.83 7.10 23.36
N GLU A 267 -4.05 6.55 23.24
CA GLU A 267 -4.71 5.82 24.34
C GLU A 267 -4.05 4.47 24.65
N ASN A 268 -3.77 3.67 23.62
CA ASN A 268 -3.24 2.30 23.73
C ASN A 268 -1.82 2.18 23.15
N TYR A 269 -1.01 3.22 23.33
CA TYR A 269 0.37 3.20 22.86
C TYR A 269 1.26 2.34 23.77
N PRO A 270 2.16 1.49 23.23
CA PRO A 270 3.17 0.76 24.00
C PRO A 270 4.21 1.74 24.57
N ALA A 271 3.87 2.36 25.69
CA ALA A 271 4.68 3.37 26.34
C ALA A 271 5.93 2.76 27.02
N PRO A 272 7.00 3.56 27.24
CA PRO A 272 8.25 3.04 27.80
C PRO A 272 8.13 2.32 29.15
N ASN A 273 7.15 2.71 29.97
CA ASN A 273 6.82 2.06 31.24
C ASN A 273 6.27 0.62 31.08
N ASN A 274 5.87 0.23 29.87
CA ASN A 274 5.44 -1.14 29.52
C ASN A 274 6.48 -1.84 28.64
N TRP A 275 7.76 -1.47 28.75
CA TRP A 275 8.85 -2.12 27.99
C TRP A 275 8.87 -3.64 28.15
N ASP A 276 8.60 -4.13 29.35
CA ASP A 276 8.58 -5.57 29.65
C ASP A 276 7.46 -6.32 28.89
N GLU A 277 6.35 -5.63 28.57
CA GLU A 277 5.20 -6.20 27.84
C GLU A 277 5.53 -6.44 26.36
N TYR A 278 6.33 -5.55 25.76
CA TYR A 278 6.60 -5.53 24.32
C TYR A 278 8.08 -5.73 23.99
N TRP A 279 8.93 -4.78 24.38
CA TRP A 279 10.32 -4.71 23.90
C TRP A 279 11.21 -5.82 24.46
N ASN A 280 11.08 -6.17 25.74
CA ASN A 280 11.90 -7.24 26.34
C ASN A 280 11.62 -8.62 25.73
N ARG A 281 10.58 -8.75 24.92
CA ARG A 281 10.30 -9.96 24.15
C ARG A 281 11.12 -10.04 22.86
N CYS A 282 11.83 -8.99 22.47
CA CYS A 282 12.57 -8.99 21.20
C CYS A 282 13.72 -9.98 21.26
N ILE A 283 13.68 -10.96 20.36
CA ILE A 283 14.73 -11.98 20.22
C ILE A 283 15.82 -11.59 19.21
N LYS A 284 15.86 -10.33 18.77
CA LYS A 284 16.83 -9.80 17.78
C LYS A 284 16.99 -10.70 16.54
N CYS A 285 15.88 -11.24 16.01
CA CYS A 285 15.91 -12.12 14.83
C CYS A 285 16.11 -11.38 13.48
N TYR A 286 16.23 -10.05 13.50
CA TYR A 286 16.42 -9.18 12.33
C TYR A 286 15.32 -9.19 11.25
N ALA A 287 14.28 -10.03 11.35
CA ALA A 287 13.20 -10.09 10.37
C ALA A 287 12.55 -8.72 10.05
N CYS A 288 12.29 -7.91 11.09
CA CYS A 288 11.71 -6.58 10.93
C CYS A 288 12.66 -5.56 10.28
N ARG A 289 13.98 -5.81 10.32
CA ARG A 289 15.02 -5.08 9.57
C ARG A 289 14.96 -5.47 8.10
N ASP A 290 15.02 -6.77 7.83
CA ASP A 290 15.22 -7.29 6.48
C ASP A 290 14.00 -7.07 5.57
N VAL A 291 12.80 -7.08 6.15
CA VAL A 291 11.55 -6.79 5.42
C VAL A 291 11.32 -5.30 5.19
N CYS A 292 12.00 -4.41 5.91
CA CYS A 292 11.70 -2.98 5.82
C CYS A 292 12.26 -2.39 4.52
N PRO A 293 11.40 -1.82 3.63
CA PRO A 293 11.87 -1.30 2.34
C PRO A 293 12.79 -0.10 2.50
N LEU A 294 12.84 0.53 3.68
CA LEU A 294 13.68 1.69 3.95
C LEU A 294 15.02 1.32 4.61
N CYS A 295 15.24 0.05 4.93
CA CYS A 295 16.50 -0.47 5.44
C CYS A 295 17.34 -1.03 4.28
N PHE A 296 18.14 -0.16 3.64
CA PHE A 296 18.94 -0.51 2.46
C PHE A 296 20.46 -0.25 2.65
N CYS A 297 20.91 0.00 3.88
CA CYS A 297 22.33 0.27 4.17
C CYS A 297 23.21 -0.90 3.68
N LYS A 298 24.26 -0.60 2.91
CA LYS A 298 25.24 -1.61 2.45
C LYS A 298 26.02 -2.22 3.61
N GLU A 299 26.39 -1.39 4.59
CA GLU A 299 26.98 -1.79 5.85
C GLU A 299 26.02 -1.39 6.97
N CYS A 300 25.54 -2.38 7.73
CA CYS A 300 24.58 -2.12 8.80
C CYS A 300 25.31 -1.83 10.10
N ASP A 301 25.02 -0.69 10.74
CA ASP A 301 25.61 -0.37 12.06
C ASP A 301 25.32 -1.47 13.09
N LEU A 302 24.15 -2.12 13.01
CA LEU A 302 23.75 -3.21 13.89
C LEU A 302 24.62 -4.48 13.78
N GLU A 303 25.49 -4.57 12.78
CA GLU A 303 26.41 -5.70 12.58
C GLU A 303 27.83 -5.41 13.08
N LYS A 304 28.08 -4.20 13.60
CA LYS A 304 29.36 -3.83 14.19
C LYS A 304 29.53 -4.46 15.57
N ASP A 305 30.76 -4.86 15.90
CA ASP A 305 31.13 -5.49 17.19
C ASP A 305 30.67 -4.70 18.42
N PHE A 306 30.61 -3.36 18.33
CA PHE A 306 30.14 -2.51 19.43
C PHE A 306 28.65 -2.74 19.80
N TYR A 307 27.84 -3.24 18.87
CA TYR A 307 26.43 -3.56 19.09
C TYR A 307 26.16 -5.08 19.16
N ALA A 308 27.23 -5.88 19.18
CA ALA A 308 27.12 -7.30 19.44
C ALA A 308 26.72 -7.54 20.89
N ASP A 309 25.77 -8.45 21.11
CA ASP A 309 25.47 -8.90 22.46
C ASP A 309 26.63 -9.79 22.93
N GLU A 310 27.09 -9.63 24.16
CA GLU A 310 28.08 -10.54 24.75
C GLU A 310 27.46 -11.95 24.87
N ASN A 311 28.24 -12.98 24.57
CA ASN A 311 27.82 -14.37 24.72
C ASN A 311 27.29 -14.57 26.14
N GLU A 312 26.07 -15.11 26.29
CA GLU A 312 25.33 -15.43 27.54
C GLU A 312 24.23 -14.45 27.99
N ILE A 313 23.99 -13.33 27.30
CA ILE A 313 22.92 -12.37 27.68
C ILE A 313 21.73 -12.47 26.70
N THR A 314 20.51 -12.37 27.23
CA THR A 314 19.30 -12.14 26.41
C THR A 314 19.50 -10.89 25.55
N PRO A 315 19.17 -10.90 24.25
CA PRO A 315 19.43 -9.76 23.38
C PRO A 315 18.92 -8.44 23.96
N ASP A 316 19.72 -7.37 23.92
CA ASP A 316 19.25 -6.05 24.36
C ASP A 316 18.31 -5.44 23.30
N PRO A 317 16.99 -5.39 23.55
CA PRO A 317 16.05 -4.83 22.58
C PRO A 317 16.29 -3.33 22.35
N LEU A 318 16.82 -2.61 23.34
CA LEU A 318 17.04 -1.17 23.26
C LEU A 318 18.16 -0.85 22.28
N THR A 319 19.25 -1.63 22.31
CA THR A 319 20.34 -1.48 21.34
C THR A 319 19.84 -1.70 19.91
N PHE A 320 19.19 -2.83 19.63
CA PHE A 320 18.72 -3.13 18.28
C PHE A 320 17.63 -2.16 17.81
N GLN A 321 16.56 -2.00 18.58
CA GLN A 321 15.40 -1.21 18.17
C GLN A 321 15.66 0.29 18.31
N GLY A 322 16.47 0.72 19.27
CA GLY A 322 16.87 2.12 19.42
C GLY A 322 17.66 2.64 18.22
N VAL A 323 18.65 1.86 17.75
CA VAL A 323 19.40 2.19 16.52
C VAL A 323 18.48 2.18 15.29
N ARG A 324 17.58 1.18 15.16
CA ARG A 324 16.63 1.18 14.03
C ARG A 324 15.68 2.37 14.07
N LEU A 325 15.15 2.71 15.25
CA LEU A 325 14.25 3.84 15.42
C LEU A 325 14.95 5.17 15.07
N SER A 326 16.20 5.37 15.48
CA SER A 326 16.94 6.59 15.15
C SER A 326 17.20 6.75 13.64
N HIS A 327 17.38 5.65 12.91
CA HIS A 327 17.61 5.71 11.46
C HIS A 327 16.31 5.84 10.66
N MET A 328 15.25 5.15 11.08
CA MET A 328 14.08 4.89 10.22
C MET A 328 12.81 5.65 10.61
N SER A 329 12.65 6.05 11.87
CA SER A 329 11.36 6.58 12.36
C SER A 329 10.87 7.81 11.61
N PHE A 330 11.77 8.69 11.16
CA PHE A 330 11.41 9.91 10.41
C PHE A 330 10.79 9.61 9.05
N SER A 331 11.21 8.51 8.42
CA SER A 331 10.76 8.06 7.10
C SER A 331 9.75 6.91 7.15
N CYS A 332 9.33 6.47 8.34
CA CYS A 332 8.38 5.37 8.45
C CYS A 332 7.06 5.67 7.72
N VAL A 333 6.67 4.82 6.78
CA VAL A 333 5.44 4.98 5.98
C VAL A 333 4.24 4.19 6.56
N ASN A 334 4.38 3.61 7.76
CA ASN A 334 3.36 2.80 8.44
C ASN A 334 2.83 1.61 7.58
N CYS A 335 3.70 0.99 6.77
CA CYS A 335 3.32 -0.12 5.89
C CYS A 335 2.96 -1.43 6.63
N GLY A 336 3.38 -1.59 7.88
CA GLY A 336 3.00 -2.75 8.72
C GLY A 336 3.91 -3.97 8.61
N GLN A 337 4.73 -4.07 7.57
CA GLN A 337 5.53 -5.28 7.28
C GLN A 337 6.43 -5.72 8.44
N CYS A 338 7.01 -4.76 9.17
CA CYS A 338 7.84 -5.08 10.34
C CYS A 338 7.06 -5.75 11.48
N GLU A 339 5.80 -5.39 11.67
CA GLU A 339 4.89 -5.98 12.66
C GLU A 339 4.41 -7.36 12.19
N ASP A 340 4.07 -7.50 10.90
CA ASP A 340 3.60 -8.76 10.30
C ASP A 340 4.63 -9.90 10.41
N VAL A 341 5.93 -9.60 10.30
CA VAL A 341 7.00 -10.62 10.39
C VAL A 341 7.55 -10.84 11.80
N CYS A 342 7.04 -10.13 12.81
CA CYS A 342 7.57 -10.23 14.17
C CYS A 342 7.07 -11.51 14.87
N PRO A 343 7.93 -12.50 15.15
CA PRO A 343 7.49 -13.75 15.78
C PRO A 343 7.01 -13.55 17.23
N MET A 344 7.35 -12.41 17.83
CA MET A 344 7.02 -12.04 19.21
C MET A 344 5.85 -11.05 19.28
N GLU A 345 5.19 -10.78 18.15
CA GLU A 345 4.00 -9.92 18.04
C GLU A 345 4.23 -8.48 18.56
N ILE A 346 5.47 -7.99 18.47
CA ILE A 346 5.81 -6.63 18.88
C ILE A 346 5.16 -5.64 17.91
N PRO A 347 4.39 -4.64 18.39
CA PRO A 347 3.66 -3.72 17.54
C PRO A 347 4.54 -2.61 16.95
N LEU A 348 5.53 -3.01 16.17
CA LEU A 348 6.55 -2.12 15.60
C LEU A 348 5.92 -1.02 14.75
N ALA A 349 4.90 -1.31 13.95
CA ALA A 349 4.29 -0.30 13.10
C ALA A 349 3.61 0.80 13.94
N ARG A 350 2.99 0.46 15.08
CA ARG A 350 2.41 1.46 16.01
C ARG A 350 3.49 2.39 16.58
N ILE A 351 4.59 1.82 17.03
CA ILE A 351 5.72 2.54 17.63
C ILE A 351 6.33 3.53 16.63
N TYR A 352 6.70 3.04 15.45
CA TYR A 352 7.38 3.85 14.45
C TYR A 352 6.42 4.91 13.89
N HIS A 353 5.12 4.59 13.72
CA HIS A 353 4.14 5.55 13.25
C HIS A 353 3.91 6.71 14.23
N ARG A 354 3.87 6.46 15.54
CA ARG A 354 3.76 7.56 16.52
C ARG A 354 4.96 8.49 16.46
N MET A 355 6.18 7.93 16.36
CA MET A 355 7.39 8.75 16.23
C MET A 355 7.37 9.59 14.96
N GLN A 356 6.97 9.00 13.82
CA GLN A 356 6.82 9.74 12.57
C GLN A 356 5.75 10.84 12.68
N LYS A 357 4.60 10.56 13.31
CA LYS A 357 3.52 11.55 13.53
C LYS A 357 3.99 12.72 14.38
N LYS A 358 4.75 12.47 15.45
CA LYS A 358 5.36 13.53 16.27
C LYS A 358 6.35 14.34 15.44
N TYR A 359 7.22 13.68 14.70
CA TYR A 359 8.19 14.34 13.84
C TYR A 359 7.54 15.22 12.76
N LYS A 360 6.50 14.72 12.09
CA LYS A 360 5.66 15.49 11.17
C LYS A 360 5.06 16.72 11.84
N GLY A 361 4.55 16.58 13.07
CA GLY A 361 3.98 17.70 13.83
C GLY A 361 4.99 18.82 14.16
N GLU A 362 6.26 18.47 14.33
CA GLU A 362 7.33 19.43 14.66
C GLU A 362 8.06 20.00 13.43
N THR A 363 8.03 19.31 12.29
CA THR A 363 8.84 19.68 11.11
C THR A 363 8.03 19.94 9.85
N GLY A 364 6.76 19.53 9.83
CA GLY A 364 5.93 19.52 8.62
C GLY A 364 6.25 18.38 7.65
N PHE A 365 7.34 17.62 7.87
CA PHE A 365 7.76 16.56 6.95
C PHE A 365 6.78 15.38 6.92
N VAL A 366 6.40 14.96 5.72
CA VAL A 366 5.49 13.82 5.52
C VAL A 366 6.21 12.71 4.77
N ALA A 367 6.48 11.59 5.46
CA ALA A 367 7.13 10.43 4.86
C ALA A 367 6.36 9.92 3.63
N GLY A 368 7.08 9.71 2.52
CA GLY A 368 6.55 9.24 1.26
C GLY A 368 5.72 10.26 0.46
N VAL A 369 5.68 11.53 0.90
CA VAL A 369 4.95 12.63 0.24
C VAL A 369 5.85 13.86 0.06
N SER A 370 6.56 14.28 1.10
CA SER A 370 7.58 15.35 1.02
C SER A 370 8.63 15.01 -0.03
N GLU A 371 9.05 16.00 -0.82
CA GLU A 371 10.04 15.87 -1.90
C GLU A 371 11.47 15.80 -1.36
N GLU A 372 11.72 16.49 -0.26
CA GLU A 372 12.99 16.56 0.46
C GLU A 372 13.25 15.33 1.34
N LEU A 373 14.50 15.15 1.77
CA LEU A 373 14.85 14.21 2.85
C LEU A 373 14.34 14.75 4.20
N PRO A 374 14.10 13.87 5.20
CA PRO A 374 13.69 14.32 6.52
C PRO A 374 14.70 15.35 7.08
N PRO A 375 14.26 16.56 7.47
CA PRO A 375 15.16 17.55 8.02
C PRO A 375 15.78 17.10 9.36
N LEU A 376 17.10 17.18 9.48
CA LEU A 376 17.79 16.85 10.73
C LEU A 376 17.54 17.88 11.85
N TYR A 377 17.06 19.08 11.50
CA TYR A 377 16.71 20.16 12.42
C TYR A 377 15.28 20.64 12.14
N SER A 378 14.48 20.87 13.19
CA SER A 378 13.18 21.53 13.06
C SER A 378 13.43 23.01 12.75
N PRO A 379 12.88 23.57 11.64
CA PRO A 379 12.94 25.01 11.43
C PRO A 379 12.21 25.72 12.58
N GLU A 380 12.72 26.88 13.02
CA GLU A 380 12.05 27.69 14.05
C GLU A 380 10.59 27.92 13.63
N LYS A 381 9.66 27.67 14.55
CA LYS A 381 8.24 27.96 14.34
C LYS A 381 8.10 29.49 14.30
N GLU A 382 7.69 30.05 13.15
CA GLU A 382 7.19 31.43 13.07
C GLU A 382 5.93 31.63 13.92
#